data_AF-A0A841IM64-F1
#
_entry.id   AF-A0A841IM64-F1
#
_cell.length_a   1.000
_cell.length_b   1.000
_cell.length_c   1.000
_cell.angle_alpha   90.00
_cell.angle_beta   90.00
_cell.angle_gamma   90.00
#
_symmetry.space_group_name_H-M   'P 1'
#
loop_
_entity.id
_entity.type
_entity.pdbx_description
1 polymer ?
#
loop_
_entity_poly.entity_id
_entity_poly.type
_entity_poly.pdbx_seq_one_letter_code
_entity_poly.pdbx_strand_id
1 'polypeptide(L)' 'MLIRTLCRTCTGNGTHVAIHARADAQPPRHLTVGQTLTRRTCTDCDGTGHQPLTATDRIPPPRT' A
#
# COMPACT_ATOMS: atom_id res chain seq x y z
N MET A 1 0.67 -2.33 21.00
CA MET A 1 1.51 -2.41 19.79
C MET A 1 2.06 -1.01 19.52
N LEU A 2 3.38 -0.85 19.41
CA LEU A 2 4.02 0.45 19.19
C LEU A 2 4.42 0.56 17.72
N ILE A 3 3.99 1.64 17.06
CA ILE A 3 4.39 1.97 15.68
C ILE A 3 5.64 2.84 15.78
N ARG A 4 6.82 2.33 15.41
CA ARG A 4 8.03 3.18 15.31
C ARG A 4 8.17 3.82 13.94
N THR A 5 7.86 3.07 12.88
CA THR A 5 8.20 3.46 11.52
C THR A 5 7.09 3.03 10.58
N LEU A 6 6.52 3.99 9.86
CA LEU A 6 5.61 3.72 8.77
C LEU A 6 6.37 3.04 7.63
N CYS A 7 5.72 2.10 6.95
CA CYS A 7 6.26 1.53 5.73
C CYS A 7 6.44 2.66 4.71
N ARG A 8 7.67 2.82 4.19
CA ARG A 8 7.99 3.89 3.25
C ARG A 8 7.31 3.68 1.89
N THR A 9 7.13 2.43 1.51
CA THR A 9 6.58 2.06 0.19
C THR A 9 5.09 2.39 0.08
N CYS A 10 4.30 2.04 1.10
CA CYS A 10 2.84 2.33 1.13
C CYS A 10 2.46 3.50 2.02
N THR A 11 3.47 4.23 2.53
CA THR A 11 3.35 5.43 3.39
C THR A 11 2.32 5.27 4.52
N GLY A 12 2.29 4.10 5.18
CA GLY A 12 1.36 3.86 6.28
C GLY A 12 0.05 3.16 5.91
N ASN A 13 -0.34 3.11 4.64
CA ASN A 13 -1.67 2.63 4.25
C ASN A 13 -1.80 1.11 4.15
N GLY A 14 -0.69 0.38 4.16
CA GLY A 14 -0.69 -1.08 4.00
C GLY A 14 -1.07 -1.56 2.60
N THR A 15 -1.41 -0.69 1.66
CA THR A 15 -1.87 -1.07 0.32
C THR A 15 -1.33 -0.14 -0.76
N HIS A 16 -1.29 -0.64 -1.99
CA HIS A 16 -1.01 0.11 -3.22
C HIS A 16 -2.22 0.07 -4.14
N VAL A 17 -2.32 1.07 -5.02
CA VAL A 17 -3.34 1.09 -6.07
C VAL A 17 -2.65 0.87 -7.42
N ALA A 18 -3.03 -0.22 -8.09
CA ALA A 18 -2.66 -0.47 -9.48
C ALA A 18 -3.73 0.15 -10.40
N ILE A 19 -3.29 0.85 -11.44
CA ILE A 19 -4.17 1.46 -12.44
C ILE A 19 -4.08 0.60 -13.69
N HIS A 20 -5.21 0.04 -14.11
CA HIS A 20 -5.32 -0.77 -15.30
C HIS A 20 -6.13 -0.03 -16.35
N ALA A 21 -5.53 0.21 -17.51
CA ALA A 21 -6.26 0.73 -18.66
C ALA A 21 -7.20 -0.37 -19.18
N ARG A 22 -8.46 0.00 -19.46
CA ARG A 22 -9.46 -0.88 -20.03
C ARG A 22 -10.02 -0.23 -21.28
N ALA A 23 -9.99 -0.95 -22.38
CA ALA A 23 -10.67 -0.55 -23.61
C ALA A 23 -11.87 -1.47 -23.80
N ASP A 24 -13.07 -0.92 -23.64
CA ASP A 24 -14.30 -1.66 -23.94
C ASP A 24 -14.75 -1.25 -25.35
N ALA A 25 -14.83 -2.24 -26.24
CA ALA A 25 -15.37 -2.06 -27.58
C ALA A 25 -16.88 -2.27 -27.52
N GLN A 26 -17.66 -1.19 -27.49
CA GLN A 26 -19.12 -1.28 -27.57
C GLN A 26 -19.56 -1.15 -29.03
N PRO A 27 -20.29 -2.15 -29.59
CA PRO A 27 -20.93 -2.00 -30.89
C PRO A 27 -22.06 -0.94 -30.81
N PRO A 28 -22.24 -0.07 -31.83
CA PRO A 28 -21.43 0.08 -33.03
C PRO A 28 -20.36 1.19 -32.83
N ARG A 29 -19.09 0.82 -32.77
CA ARG A 29 -17.92 1.69 -32.96
C ARG A 29 -17.69 2.83 -31.95
N HIS A 30 -18.07 2.67 -30.69
CA HIS A 30 -17.54 3.54 -29.63
C HIS A 30 -16.50 2.79 -28.80
N LEU A 31 -15.25 3.23 -28.92
CA LEU A 31 -14.15 2.78 -28.06
C LEU A 31 -14.19 3.65 -26.80
N THR A 32 -14.65 3.07 -25.70
CA THR A 32 -14.58 3.76 -24.40
C THR A 32 -13.29 3.36 -23.72
N VAL A 33 -12.39 4.32 -23.51
CA VAL A 33 -11.17 4.12 -22.72
C VAL A 33 -11.51 4.44 -21.26
N GLY A 34 -11.56 3.39 -20.44
CA GLY A 34 -11.73 3.49 -19.00
C GLY A 34 -10.44 3.17 -18.25
N GLN A 35 -10.43 3.51 -16.96
CA GLN A 35 -9.40 3.07 -16.03
C GLN A 35 -10.06 2.30 -14.89
N THR A 36 -9.49 1.16 -14.53
CA THR A 36 -9.88 0.40 -13.34
C THR A 36 -8.80 0.56 -12.28
N LEU A 37 -9.20 0.94 -11.07
CA LEU A 37 -8.32 1.01 -9.91
C LEU A 37 -8.43 -0.31 -9.14
N THR A 38 -7.31 -0.99 -8.92
CA THR A 38 -7.27 -2.23 -8.14
C THR A 38 -6.36 -2.04 -6.94
N ARG A 39 -6.91 -2.20 -5.74
CA ARG A 39 -6.13 -2.16 -4.50
C ARG A 39 -5.38 -3.49 -4.32
N ARG A 40 -4.11 -3.43 -4.00
CA ARG A 40 -3.24 -4.58 -3.70
C ARG A 40 -2.56 -4.38 -2.35
N THR A 41 -2.36 -5.45 -1.61
CA THR A 41 -1.63 -5.43 -0.35
C THR A 41 -0.17 -5.02 -0.58
N CYS A 42 0.37 -4.16 0.29
CA CYS A 42 1.79 -3.82 0.30
C CYS A 42 2.58 -5.02 0.83
N THR A 43 3.42 -5.61 -0.01
CA THR A 43 4.25 -6.76 0.32
C THR A 43 5.39 -6.40 1.27
N ASP A 44 5.88 -5.17 1.25
CA ASP A 44 7.01 -4.75 2.08
C ASP A 44 6.66 -4.63 3.57
N CYS A 45 5.37 -4.59 3.89
CA CYS A 45 4.88 -4.54 5.27
C CYS A 45 3.73 -5.53 5.53
N ASP A 46 3.54 -6.51 4.64
CA ASP A 46 2.49 -7.52 4.73
C ASP A 46 1.10 -6.94 5.02
N GLY A 47 0.78 -5.79 4.42
CA GLY A 47 -0.52 -5.14 4.59
C GLY A 47 -0.71 -4.31 5.86
N THR A 48 0.27 -4.31 6.78
CA THR A 48 0.12 -3.64 8.08
C THR A 48 0.34 -2.13 8.01
N GLY A 49 1.06 -1.65 6.99
CA GLY A 49 1.38 -0.24 6.79
C GLY A 49 2.55 0.26 7.63
N HIS A 50 3.11 -0.55 8.52
CA HIS A 50 4.20 -0.16 9.39
C HIS A 50 5.07 -1.36 9.74
N GLN A 51 6.27 -1.12 10.28
CA GLN A 51 7.06 -2.22 10.82
C GLN A 51 6.49 -2.63 12.19
N PRO A 52 6.05 -3.89 12.37
CA PRO A 52 5.62 -4.37 13.66
C PRO A 52 6.83 -4.49 14.60
N LEU A 53 6.71 -3.94 15.80
CA LEU A 53 7.67 -4.15 16.87
C LEU A 53 6.98 -4.86 18.02
N THR A 54 7.72 -5.79 18.63
CA THR A 54 7.23 -6.48 19.80
C THR A 54 7.17 -5.49 20.96
N ALA A 55 6.17 -5.63 21.84
CA ALA A 55 6.00 -4.71 22.97
C ALA A 55 7.21 -4.67 23.92
N THR A 56 8.08 -5.68 23.83
CA THR A 56 9.32 -5.83 24.58
C THR A 56 10.53 -5.14 23.97
N ASP A 57 10.43 -4.58 22.76
CA ASP A 57 11.50 -3.82 22.11
C ASP A 57 11.67 -2.43 22.76
N ARG A 58 12.22 -2.44 24.00
CA ARG A 58 12.61 -1.23 24.72
C ARG A 58 13.66 -0.49 23.92
N ILE A 59 13.41 0.78 23.63
CA ILE A 59 14.41 1.68 23.03
C ILE A 59 15.52 1.84 24.08
N PRO A 60 16.79 1.51 23.79
CA PRO A 60 17.89 1.93 24.67
C PRO A 60 17.84 3.46 24.77
N PRO A 61 18.01 4.05 25.97
CA PRO A 61 18.05 5.50 26.10
C PRO A 61 19.14 6.07 25.19
N PRO A 62 18.94 7.27 24.60
CA PRO A 62 19.98 7.92 23.80
C PRO A 62 21.23 8.07 24.66
N ARG A 63 22.38 7.65 24.12
CA ARG A 63 23.68 7.84 24.78
C ARG A 63 23.96 9.35 24.79
N THR A 64 24.00 9.93 25.98
CA THR A 64 24.50 11.29 26.25
C THR A 64 26.01 11.34 26.15
#